data_AF-A0A5Q4GBF0-F1
#
_entry.id   AF-A0A5Q4GBF0-F1
#
_cell.length_a   1.000
_cell.length_b   1.000
_cell.length_c   1.000
_cell.angle_alpha   90.00
_cell.angle_beta   90.00
_cell.angle_gamma   90.00
#
_symmetry.space_group_name_H-M   'P 1'
#
loop_
_entity.id
_entity.type
_entity.pdbx_description
1 polymer ?
#
loop_
_entity_poly.entity_id
_entity_poly.type
_entity_poly.pdbx_seq_one_letter_code
_entity_poly.pdbx_strand_id
1 'polypeptide(L)' 'HRATISTIDNKLYLNCGDWVESCTALLEHHDGSIELVHFSDRAESLDVLAPVVAERAA' A
#
# COMPACT_ATOMS: atom_id res chain seq x y z
N HIS A 1 13.91 5.00 6.62
CA HIS A 1 12.83 4.52 7.53
C HIS A 1 12.42 3.12 7.09
N ARG A 2 12.27 2.14 7.99
CA ARG A 2 11.91 0.76 7.62
C ARG A 2 10.47 0.46 8.00
N ALA A 3 9.72 -0.10 7.05
CA ALA A 3 8.37 -0.56 7.33
C ALA A 3 8.36 -1.69 8.37
N THR A 4 7.40 -1.67 9.29
CA THR A 4 7.33 -2.59 10.43
C THR A 4 5.93 -2.63 11.04
N ILE A 5 5.52 -3.83 11.42
CA ILE A 5 4.44 -4.07 12.38
C ILE A 5 5.09 -4.72 13.60
N SER A 6 4.95 -4.09 14.77
CA SER A 6 5.52 -4.61 16.01
C SER A 6 4.68 -4.22 17.23
N THR A 7 4.89 -4.91 18.35
CA THR A 7 4.33 -4.48 19.64
C THR A 7 5.39 -3.74 20.44
N ILE A 8 5.05 -2.55 20.93
CA ILE A 8 5.93 -1.70 21.75
C ILE A 8 5.09 -1.21 22.94
N ASP A 9 5.55 -1.45 24.17
CA ASP A 9 4.85 -1.04 25.40
C ASP A 9 3.35 -1.41 25.41
N ASN A 10 3.05 -2.66 25.03
CA ASN A 10 1.69 -3.20 24.95
C ASN A 10 0.78 -2.47 23.95
N LYS A 11 1.35 -1.69 23.03
CA LYS A 11 0.65 -1.01 21.93
C LYS A 11 1.11 -1.58 20.60
N LEU A 12 0.17 -1.69 19.67
CA LEU A 12 0.47 -2.04 18.29
C LEU A 12 1.09 -0.83 17.60
N TYR A 13 2.34 -0.97 17.16
CA TYR A 13 3.06 0.01 16.36
C TYR A 13 3.04 -0.41 14.90
N LEU A 14 2.63 0.52 14.04
CA LEU A 14 2.48 0.33 12.61
C LEU A 14 3.25 1.44 11.89
N ASN A 15 4.20 1.06 11.05
CA ASN A 15 4.98 1.99 10.23
C ASN A 15 5.05 1.46 8.81
N CYS A 16 4.64 2.29 7.85
CA CYS A 16 4.64 1.96 6.43
C CYS A 16 5.97 2.31 5.72
N GLY A 17 7.04 2.62 6.45
CA GLY A 17 8.35 2.93 5.91
C GLY A 17 8.43 4.24 5.15
N ASP A 18 9.40 4.33 4.25
CA ASP A 18 9.50 5.43 3.29
C ASP A 18 8.76 5.04 2.00
N TRP A 19 7.75 5.81 1.62
CA TRP A 19 6.93 5.50 0.44
C TRP A 19 7.66 5.71 -0.88
N VAL A 20 8.66 6.60 -0.92
CA VAL A 20 9.41 6.89 -2.14
C VAL A 20 10.36 5.73 -2.47
N GLU A 21 11.02 5.18 -1.44
CA GLU A 21 12.05 4.16 -1.63
C GLU A 21 11.54 2.72 -1.43
N SER A 22 10.60 2.51 -0.50
CA SER A 22 10.16 1.15 -0.12
C SER A 22 8.87 0.71 -0.81
N CYS A 23 8.09 1.65 -1.35
CA CYS A 23 6.80 1.37 -2.01
C CYS A 23 5.89 0.44 -1.17
N THR A 24 5.83 0.69 0.14
CA THR A 24 5.07 -0.09 1.10
C THR A 24 3.81 0.65 1.57
N ALA A 25 2.74 -0.09 1.87
CA ALA A 25 1.49 0.46 2.37
C ALA A 25 0.91 -0.39 3.51
N LEU A 26 0.16 0.24 4.43
CA LEU A 26 -0.66 -0.45 5.43
C LEU A 26 -2.10 -0.50 4.91
N LEU A 27 -2.69 -1.70 4.82
CA LEU A 27 -4.07 -1.91 4.42
C LEU A 27 -4.86 -2.38 5.63
N GLU A 28 -6.02 -1.77 5.86
CA GLU A 28 -7.02 -2.24 6.81
C GLU A 28 -8.09 -3.06 6.07
N HIS A 29 -8.29 -4.30 6.52
CA HIS A 29 -9.33 -5.19 6.00
C HIS A 29 -10.66 -4.93 6.70
N HIS A 30 -11.76 -5.38 6.11
CA HIS A 30 -13.11 -5.17 6.67
C HIS A 30 -13.33 -5.85 8.04
N ASP A 31 -12.52 -6.84 8.38
CA ASP A 31 -12.55 -7.50 9.69
C ASP A 31 -11.72 -6.76 10.76
N GLY A 32 -11.10 -5.63 10.40
CA GLY A 32 -10.25 -4.82 11.26
C GLY A 32 -8.79 -5.29 11.35
N SER A 33 -8.41 -6.35 10.62
CA SER A 33 -7.01 -6.75 10.53
C SER A 33 -6.20 -5.78 9.66
N ILE A 34 -4.93 -5.59 9.99
CA ILE A 34 -4.02 -4.68 9.26
C ILE A 34 -2.86 -5.49 8.66
N GLU A 35 -2.59 -5.25 7.38
CA GLU A 35 -1.54 -5.88 6.60
C GLU A 35 -0.51 -4.83 6.12
N LEU A 36 0.78 -5.17 6.17
CA LEU A 36 1.83 -4.38 5.52
C LEU A 36 2.15 -5.02 4.16
N VAL A 37 1.89 -4.30 3.07
CA VAL A 37 2.12 -4.77 1.70
C VAL A 37 3.30 -4.05 1.07
N HIS A 38 4.04 -4.79 0.23
CA HIS A 38 5.04 -4.24 -0.69
C HIS A 38 4.45 -4.24 -2.10
N PHE A 39 4.34 -3.08 -2.74
CA PHE A 39 3.75 -2.99 -4.10
C PHE A 39 4.61 -3.69 -5.16
N SER A 40 5.92 -3.80 -4.95
CA SER A 40 6.82 -4.61 -5.79
C SER A 40 6.42 -6.08 -5.83
N ASP A 41 5.85 -6.59 -4.75
CA ASP A 41 5.55 -8.02 -4.59
C ASP A 41 4.19 -8.38 -5.21
N ARG A 42 3.36 -7.37 -5.48
CA ARG A 42 2.02 -7.49 -6.09
C ARG A 42 1.95 -6.91 -7.50
N ALA A 43 3.09 -6.70 -8.15
CA ALA A 43 3.14 -6.31 -9.56
C ALA A 43 2.72 -7.48 -10.47
N GLU A 44 1.46 -7.90 -10.39
CA GLU A 44 0.72 -8.26 -11.60
C GLU A 44 0.75 -7.02 -12.48
N SER A 45 1.15 -7.17 -13.74
CA SER A 45 1.39 -6.03 -14.61
C SER A 45 0.15 -5.12 -14.63
N LEU A 46 0.35 -3.83 -14.36
CA LEU A 46 -0.67 -2.79 -14.53
C LEU A 46 -1.02 -2.56 -16.02
N ASP A 47 -0.87 -3.58 -16.87
CA ASP A 47 -1.10 -3.55 -18.32
C ASP A 47 -2.55 -3.23 -18.70
N VAL A 48 -3.47 -3.15 -17.72
CA VAL A 48 -4.92 -2.98 -17.97
C VAL A 48 -5.43 -1.57 -17.64
N LEU A 49 -4.58 -0.64 -17.21
CA LEU A 49 -4.99 0.78 -17.16
C LEU A 49 -4.64 1.47 -18.49
N ALA A 50 -5.24 0.97 -19.58
CA ALA A 50 -5.36 1.76 -20.80
C ALA A 50 -5.94 3.13 -20.42
N PRO A 51 -5.37 4.24 -20.93
CA PRO A 51 -5.76 5.56 -20.45
C PRO A 51 -7.24 5.77 -20.81
N VAL A 52 -8.09 5.86 -19.79
CA VAL A 52 -9.42 6.45 -19.95
C VAL A 52 -9.20 7.96 -20.08
N VAL A 53 -8.68 8.37 -21.23
CA VAL A 53 -8.84 9.75 -21.68
C VAL A 53 -10.33 9.86 -22.00
N ALA A 54 -11.11 10.21 -20.98
CA ALA A 54 -12.50 10.56 -21.17
C ALA A 54 -12.53 11.80 -22.06
N GLU A 55 -12.72 11.54 -23.35
CA GLU A 55 -13.08 12.50 -24.37
C GLU A 55 -14.32 13.26 -23.89
N ARG A 56 -14.11 14.46 -23.35
CA ARG A 56 -15.16 15.47 -23.29
C ARG A 56 -15.10 16.23 -24.61
N ALA A 57 -15.75 15.65 -25.60
CA ALA A 57 -16.31 16.38 -26.70
C ALA A 57 -17.37 17.38 -26.16
N ALA A 58 -17.06 18.67 -26.26
CA ALA A 58 -17.97 19.78 -26.58
C ALA A 58 -17.17 21.08 -26.63
#